data_AF-A0A816D5S5-F1
#
_entry.id   AF-A0A816D5S5-F1
#
_cell.length_a   1.000
_cell.length_b   1.000
_cell.length_c   1.000
_cell.angle_alpha   90.00
_cell.angle_beta   90.00
_cell.angle_gamma   90.00
#
_symmetry.space_group_name_H-M   'P 1'
#
loop_
_entity.id
_entity.type
_entity.pdbx_description
1 polymer ?
#
loop_
_entity_poly.entity_id
_entity_poly.type
_entity_poly.pdbx_seq_one_letter_code
_entity_poly.pdbx_strand_id
1 'polypeptide(L)'
;QFRLSNDDVQHLRIPGGKVEYFVSTNDGNLRSKGEIFLCDDNGISIISDIDDTIKVTGVTSVRSVLRHTFSGEYEAILGMSERYRLYEESYNATFHYLTASPDQLYPFLRDFLDYEQFPSGSYHMRHFTWFDTNFFGFFSSKSFIKQKTTILHMFFQETHSRKFVLLGDIFQKDPEIYANIYRHYANRILKIFIRVANLTASNRLSHVFQQIPKSKWDTFVNGYDLPEKIF
;
A
#
# COMPACT_ATOMS: atom_id res chain seq x y z
N GLN A 1 -20.07 7.17 -5.66
CA GLN A 1 -19.03 6.13 -5.69
C GLN A 1 -19.66 4.90 -6.32
N PHE A 2 -19.14 4.42 -7.44
CA PHE A 2 -19.65 3.20 -8.09
C PHE A 2 -19.13 1.99 -7.30
N ARG A 3 -20.03 1.16 -6.77
CA ARG A 3 -19.71 -0.07 -6.04
C ARG A 3 -20.47 -1.20 -6.71
N LEU A 4 -19.74 -2.21 -7.18
CA LEU A 4 -20.32 -3.43 -7.72
C LEU A 4 -21.00 -4.21 -6.60
N SER A 5 -22.13 -4.85 -6.90
CA SER A 5 -22.77 -5.79 -5.99
C SER A 5 -21.94 -7.09 -5.89
N ASN A 6 -22.20 -7.91 -4.87
CA ASN A 6 -21.56 -9.21 -4.76
C ASN A 6 -21.88 -10.11 -5.97
N ASP A 7 -23.09 -10.00 -6.51
CA ASP A 7 -23.51 -10.75 -7.69
C ASP A 7 -22.73 -10.30 -8.94
N ASP A 8 -22.56 -8.99 -9.12
CA ASP A 8 -21.73 -8.45 -10.22
C ASP A 8 -20.30 -8.99 -10.13
N VAL A 9 -19.71 -9.01 -8.92
CA VAL A 9 -18.35 -9.50 -8.71
C VAL A 9 -18.23 -11.01 -9.01
N GLN A 10 -19.24 -11.81 -8.71
CA GLN A 10 -19.24 -13.24 -9.06
C GLN A 10 -19.19 -13.45 -10.57
N HIS A 11 -19.91 -12.63 -11.35
CA HIS A 11 -19.91 -12.70 -12.80
C HIS A 11 -18.60 -12.24 -13.45
N LEU A 12 -17.75 -11.52 -12.71
CA LEU A 12 -16.44 -11.06 -13.17
C LEU A 12 -15.29 -12.02 -12.84
N ARG A 13 -15.53 -13.09 -12.08
CA ARG A 13 -14.49 -14.05 -11.69
C ARG A 13 -13.88 -14.74 -12.92
N ILE A 14 -12.62 -14.42 -13.19
CA ILE A 14 -11.80 -15.05 -14.23
C ILE A 14 -10.51 -15.63 -13.67
N PRO A 15 -9.91 -16.65 -14.31
CA PRO A 15 -8.59 -17.16 -13.94
C PRO A 15 -7.55 -16.03 -13.91
N GLY A 16 -6.77 -15.94 -12.84
CA GLY A 16 -5.79 -14.87 -12.62
C GLY A 16 -6.35 -13.61 -11.96
N GLY A 17 -7.67 -13.52 -11.75
CA GLY A 17 -8.28 -12.49 -10.89
C GLY A 17 -8.14 -11.05 -11.36
N LYS A 18 -7.72 -10.80 -12.61
CA LYS A 18 -7.50 -9.45 -13.15
C LYS A 18 -8.49 -9.15 -14.26
N VAL A 19 -9.40 -8.22 -14.04
CA VAL A 19 -10.46 -7.84 -14.99
C VAL A 19 -10.18 -6.44 -15.54
N GLU A 20 -10.13 -6.32 -16.86
CA GLU A 20 -10.02 -5.02 -17.52
C GLU A 20 -11.40 -4.37 -17.68
N TYR A 21 -11.48 -3.07 -17.45
CA TYR A 21 -12.70 -2.31 -17.69
C TYR A 21 -12.42 -1.05 -18.53
N PHE A 22 -13.45 -0.58 -19.21
CA PHE A 22 -13.42 0.65 -19.99
C PHE A 22 -14.48 1.61 -19.46
N VAL A 23 -14.13 2.89 -19.34
CA VAL A 23 -15.05 3.96 -18.97
C VAL A 23 -15.08 4.97 -20.10
N SER A 24 -16.27 5.43 -20.46
CA SER A 24 -16.46 6.52 -21.41
C SER A 24 -17.40 7.58 -20.86
N THR A 25 -17.20 8.83 -21.27
CA THR A 25 -18.20 9.89 -21.05
C THR A 25 -19.46 9.63 -21.89
N ASN A 26 -20.58 10.23 -21.51
CA ASN A 26 -21.87 10.05 -22.21
C ASN A 26 -21.83 10.46 -23.69
N ASP A 27 -20.98 11.44 -24.03
CA ASP A 27 -20.72 11.89 -25.40
C ASP A 27 -19.68 11.04 -26.14
N GLY A 28 -19.09 10.04 -25.47
CA GLY A 28 -18.10 9.12 -26.02
C GLY A 28 -16.72 9.71 -26.28
N ASN A 29 -16.51 11.00 -26.00
CA ASN A 29 -15.30 11.75 -26.35
C ASN A 29 -14.09 11.38 -25.51
N LEU A 30 -14.30 11.01 -24.25
CA LEU A 30 -13.24 10.52 -23.38
C LEU A 30 -13.44 9.04 -23.13
N ARG A 31 -12.38 8.26 -23.32
CA ARG A 31 -12.32 6.84 -22.99
C ARG A 31 -11.09 6.59 -22.13
N SER A 32 -11.24 5.79 -21.10
CA SER A 32 -10.14 5.32 -20.28
C SER A 32 -10.27 3.83 -20.03
N LYS A 33 -9.14 3.18 -19.80
CA LYS A 33 -9.03 1.77 -19.44
C LYS A 33 -8.52 1.69 -18.00
N GLY A 34 -9.03 0.73 -17.25
CA GLY A 34 -8.51 0.40 -15.93
C GLY A 34 -8.58 -1.09 -15.66
N GLU A 35 -8.12 -1.47 -14.48
CA GLU A 35 -8.00 -2.85 -14.04
C GLU A 35 -8.64 -3.03 -12.67
N ILE A 36 -9.31 -4.16 -12.47
CA ILE A 36 -9.89 -4.62 -11.22
C ILE A 36 -9.15 -5.88 -10.80
N PHE A 37 -8.65 -5.88 -9.57
CA PHE A 37 -8.04 -7.04 -8.95
C PHE A 37 -9.06 -7.71 -8.02
N LEU A 38 -9.49 -8.91 -8.39
CA LEU A 38 -10.37 -9.75 -7.61
C LEU A 38 -9.56 -10.44 -6.52
N CYS A 39 -9.98 -10.22 -5.28
CA CYS A 39 -9.33 -10.74 -4.09
C CYS A 39 -10.27 -11.72 -3.41
N ASP A 40 -9.89 -13.00 -3.34
CA ASP A 40 -10.68 -14.03 -2.68
C ASP A 40 -10.68 -13.87 -1.15
N ASP A 41 -11.73 -14.36 -0.49
CA ASP A 41 -11.84 -14.30 0.97
C ASP A 41 -10.71 -15.05 1.69
N ASN A 42 -10.21 -16.13 1.07
CA ASN A 42 -9.03 -16.87 1.51
C ASN A 42 -7.79 -16.41 0.74
N GLY A 43 -6.62 -16.49 1.38
CA GLY A 43 -5.32 -16.19 0.76
C GLY A 43 -4.48 -15.23 1.59
N ILE A 44 -3.42 -14.73 0.99
CA ILE A 44 -2.47 -13.80 1.62
C ILE A 44 -2.45 -12.51 0.82
N SER A 45 -2.59 -11.39 1.53
CA SER A 45 -2.43 -10.06 0.97
C SER A 45 -1.22 -9.37 1.57
N ILE A 46 -0.43 -8.75 0.71
CA ILE A 46 0.69 -7.89 1.10
C ILE A 46 0.24 -6.45 0.88
N ILE A 47 0.10 -5.70 1.97
CA ILE A 47 -0.24 -4.28 1.93
C ILE A 47 1.05 -3.51 2.17
N SER A 48 1.51 -2.80 1.14
CA SER A 48 2.76 -2.05 1.18
C SER A 48 2.49 -0.56 1.05
N ASP A 49 3.08 0.25 1.93
CA ASP A 49 3.26 1.67 1.62
C ASP A 49 4.22 1.82 0.42
N ILE A 50 4.13 2.96 -0.28
CA ILE A 50 5.02 3.25 -1.41
C ILE A 50 6.21 4.11 -0.97
N ASP A 51 5.89 5.32 -0.51
CA ASP A 51 6.87 6.39 -0.27
C ASP A 51 7.72 6.06 0.96
N ASP A 52 9.05 6.12 0.81
CA ASP A 52 10.06 5.70 1.79
C ASP A 52 9.96 4.22 2.25
N THR A 53 9.17 3.39 1.58
CA THR A 53 9.09 1.93 1.80
C THR A 53 9.69 1.16 0.62
N ILE A 54 9.20 1.39 -0.60
CA ILE A 54 9.74 0.82 -1.85
C ILE A 54 10.34 1.87 -2.79
N LYS A 55 10.03 3.16 -2.57
CA LYS A 55 10.49 4.30 -3.36
C LYS A 55 11.16 5.32 -2.45
N VAL A 56 12.39 5.75 -2.75
CA VAL A 56 13.05 6.83 -2.01
C VAL A 56 12.31 8.14 -2.29
N THR A 57 11.87 8.83 -1.25
CA THR A 57 11.28 10.17 -1.36
C THR A 57 11.89 11.18 -0.40
N GLY A 58 12.40 10.69 0.74
CA GLY A 58 12.99 11.51 1.79
C GLY A 58 12.01 12.55 2.29
N VAL A 59 10.86 12.12 2.82
CA VAL A 59 9.76 13.00 3.27
C VAL A 59 10.27 13.98 4.35
N THR A 60 10.82 15.11 3.89
CA THR A 60 11.25 16.25 4.72
C THR A 60 10.27 17.42 4.56
N SER A 61 9.46 17.43 3.50
CA SER A 61 8.35 18.37 3.29
C SER A 61 7.42 17.95 2.15
N VAL A 62 6.17 18.45 2.17
CA VAL A 62 5.17 18.31 1.09
C VAL A 62 5.72 18.74 -0.28
N ARG A 63 6.50 19.84 -0.32
CA ARG A 63 7.13 20.33 -1.55
C ARG A 63 8.18 19.35 -2.10
N SER A 64 8.90 18.65 -1.22
CA SER A 64 9.85 17.60 -1.64
C SER A 64 9.12 16.41 -2.26
N VAL A 65 8.00 16.00 -1.67
CA VAL A 65 7.17 14.90 -2.20
C VAL A 65 6.61 15.26 -3.57
N LEU A 66 6.03 16.46 -3.73
CA LEU A 66 5.53 16.90 -5.03
C LEU A 66 6.68 17.02 -6.04
N ARG A 67 7.81 17.66 -5.68
CA ARG A 67 8.94 17.83 -6.60
C ARG A 67 9.52 16.51 -7.09
N HIS A 68 9.78 15.54 -6.19
CA HIS A 68 10.29 14.23 -6.60
C HIS A 68 9.24 13.41 -7.35
N THR A 69 7.96 13.52 -6.97
CA THR A 69 6.91 12.79 -7.68
C THR A 69 6.55 13.41 -9.03
N PHE A 70 6.94 14.66 -9.29
CA PHE A 70 6.79 15.31 -10.59
C PHE A 70 8.11 15.43 -11.39
N SER A 71 9.27 15.06 -10.83
CA SER A 71 10.55 15.12 -11.55
C SER A 71 10.79 13.90 -12.43
N GLY A 72 10.02 12.82 -12.26
CA GLY A 72 10.15 11.58 -13.05
C GLY A 72 11.37 10.73 -12.69
N GLU A 73 12.24 11.21 -11.81
CA GLU A 73 13.36 10.45 -11.24
C GLU A 73 12.87 9.72 -9.98
N TYR A 74 12.53 8.45 -10.14
CA TYR A 74 12.22 7.56 -9.02
C TYR A 74 13.44 6.69 -8.73
N GLU A 75 13.80 6.58 -7.46
CA GLU A 75 14.81 5.63 -7.00
C GLU A 75 14.11 4.54 -6.18
N ALA A 76 14.18 3.30 -6.67
CA ALA A 76 13.67 2.16 -5.93
C ALA A 76 14.57 1.82 -4.73
N ILE A 77 13.95 1.39 -3.63
CA ILE A 77 14.69 0.78 -2.54
C ILE A 77 15.21 -0.58 -3.01
N LEU A 78 16.53 -0.74 -2.95
CA LEU A 78 17.25 -1.90 -3.46
C LEU A 78 16.64 -3.24 -2.99
N GLY A 79 16.50 -4.18 -3.91
CA GLY A 79 16.02 -5.55 -3.64
C GLY A 79 14.52 -5.70 -3.32
N MET A 80 13.75 -4.61 -3.24
CA MET A 80 12.33 -4.69 -2.87
C MET A 80 11.49 -5.39 -3.93
N SER A 81 11.68 -5.08 -5.21
CA SER A 81 10.89 -5.70 -6.29
C SER A 81 11.18 -7.20 -6.40
N GLU A 82 12.44 -7.61 -6.29
CA GLU A 82 12.85 -9.01 -6.23
C GLU A 82 12.19 -9.74 -5.07
N ARG A 83 12.23 -9.16 -3.86
CA ARG A 83 11.60 -9.76 -2.69
C ARG A 83 10.09 -9.87 -2.85
N TYR A 84 9.45 -8.86 -3.44
CA TYR A 84 8.00 -8.87 -3.64
C TYR A 84 7.58 -9.92 -4.67
N ARG A 85 8.32 -10.08 -5.77
CA ARG A 85 8.09 -11.17 -6.74
C ARG A 85 8.25 -12.56 -6.10
N LEU A 86 9.26 -12.73 -5.24
CA LEU A 86 9.41 -13.99 -4.49
C LEU A 86 8.20 -14.28 -3.60
N TYR A 87 7.64 -13.27 -2.94
CA TYR A 87 6.45 -13.43 -2.12
C TYR A 87 5.17 -13.68 -2.94
N GLU A 88 5.04 -13.04 -4.10
CA GLU A 88 3.98 -13.33 -5.07
C GLU A 88 4.00 -14.82 -5.44
N GLU A 89 5.16 -15.33 -5.85
CA GLU A 89 5.34 -16.73 -6.27
C GLU A 89 5.16 -17.71 -5.10
N SER A 90 5.80 -17.46 -3.96
CA SER A 90 5.84 -18.41 -2.84
C SER A 90 4.51 -18.56 -2.12
N TYR A 91 3.67 -17.52 -2.13
CA TYR A 91 2.43 -17.47 -1.35
C TYR A 91 1.18 -17.24 -2.17
N ASN A 92 1.31 -17.10 -3.49
CA ASN A 92 0.25 -16.57 -4.36
C ASN A 92 -0.31 -15.26 -3.78
N ALA A 93 0.59 -14.38 -3.33
CA ALA A 93 0.23 -13.19 -2.57
C ALA A 93 -0.40 -12.12 -3.45
N THR A 94 -1.50 -11.52 -2.99
CA THR A 94 -2.14 -10.37 -3.65
C THR A 94 -1.54 -9.07 -3.13
N PHE A 95 -1.06 -8.21 -4.03
CA PHE A 95 -0.45 -6.94 -3.66
C PHE A 95 -1.45 -5.78 -3.64
N HIS A 96 -1.33 -4.96 -2.59
CA HIS A 96 -2.08 -3.73 -2.42
C HIS A 96 -1.12 -2.61 -2.02
N TYR A 97 -0.99 -1.61 -2.89
CA TYR A 97 -0.11 -0.47 -2.69
C TYR A 97 -0.89 0.70 -2.10
N LEU A 98 -0.49 1.10 -0.90
CA LEU A 98 -1.07 2.21 -0.16
C LEU A 98 -0.14 3.42 -0.29
N THR A 99 -0.68 4.62 -0.50
CA THR A 99 0.13 5.84 -0.50
C THR A 99 -0.68 7.04 -0.02
N ALA A 100 0.03 7.95 0.65
CA ALA A 100 -0.46 9.27 1.02
C ALA A 100 -0.49 10.25 -0.17
N SER A 101 0.01 9.85 -1.33
CA SER A 101 0.07 10.67 -2.54
C SER A 101 -1.32 10.93 -3.15
N PRO A 102 -1.56 12.12 -3.72
CA PRO A 102 -2.75 12.43 -4.49
C PRO A 102 -2.97 11.47 -5.67
N ASP A 103 -4.21 11.14 -5.98
CA ASP A 103 -4.61 10.24 -7.07
C ASP A 103 -4.20 10.73 -8.47
N GLN A 104 -3.93 12.02 -8.67
CA GLN A 104 -3.34 12.54 -9.91
C GLN A 104 -1.96 11.95 -10.21
N LEU A 105 -1.25 11.44 -9.20
CA LEU A 105 0.07 10.84 -9.35
C LEU A 105 0.00 9.37 -9.78
N TYR A 106 -1.20 8.81 -9.97
CA TYR A 106 -1.40 7.42 -10.32
C TYR A 106 -0.59 6.97 -11.55
N PRO A 107 -0.62 7.68 -12.71
CA PRO A 107 0.13 7.22 -13.89
C PRO A 107 1.61 7.07 -13.61
N PHE A 108 2.18 8.04 -12.89
CA PHE A 108 3.60 8.04 -12.55
C PHE A 108 3.99 6.91 -11.59
N LEU A 109 3.16 6.63 -10.58
CA LEU A 109 3.42 5.52 -9.65
C LEU A 109 3.26 4.17 -10.33
N ARG A 110 2.28 4.04 -11.23
CA ARG A 110 2.11 2.82 -12.03
C ARG A 110 3.34 2.59 -12.90
N ASP A 111 3.77 3.59 -13.65
CA ASP A 111 4.94 3.48 -14.53
C ASP A 111 6.22 3.16 -13.73
N PHE A 112 6.38 3.69 -12.51
CA PHE A 112 7.46 3.31 -11.59
C PHE A 112 7.39 1.82 -11.18
N LEU A 113 6.21 1.34 -10.75
CA LEU A 113 6.05 -0.06 -10.35
C LEU A 113 6.31 -1.02 -11.51
N ASP A 114 5.82 -0.68 -12.71
CA ASP A 114 6.01 -1.46 -13.92
C ASP A 114 7.49 -1.50 -14.34
N TYR A 115 8.16 -0.34 -14.35
CA TYR A 115 9.57 -0.22 -14.70
C TYR A 115 10.48 -1.03 -13.77
N GLU A 116 10.24 -0.96 -12.46
CA GLU A 116 10.98 -1.69 -11.44
C GLU A 116 10.54 -3.16 -11.29
N GLN A 117 9.54 -3.58 -12.07
CA GLN A 117 9.00 -4.94 -12.11
C GLN A 117 8.44 -5.40 -10.77
N PHE A 118 7.73 -4.52 -10.06
CA PHE A 118 6.94 -4.93 -8.90
C PHE A 118 5.74 -5.79 -9.34
N PRO A 119 5.27 -6.70 -8.47
CA PRO A 119 4.01 -7.42 -8.70
C PRO A 119 2.85 -6.48 -9.04
N SER A 120 1.97 -6.91 -9.93
CA SER A 120 0.75 -6.17 -10.20
C SER A 120 -0.15 -6.15 -8.96
N GLY A 121 -0.81 -5.02 -8.70
CA GLY A 121 -1.66 -4.88 -7.52
C GLY A 121 -2.58 -3.68 -7.56
N SER A 122 -3.45 -3.58 -6.56
CA SER A 122 -4.37 -2.45 -6.43
C SER A 122 -3.67 -1.23 -5.83
N TYR A 123 -4.10 -0.03 -6.22
CA TYR A 123 -3.55 1.24 -5.71
C TYR A 123 -4.60 1.93 -4.84
N HIS A 124 -4.19 2.33 -3.65
CA HIS A 124 -5.03 3.01 -2.68
C HIS A 124 -4.43 4.39 -2.37
N MET A 125 -4.89 5.37 -3.14
CA MET A 125 -4.37 6.74 -3.14
C MET A 125 -5.35 7.70 -2.47
N ARG A 126 -4.91 8.95 -2.26
CA ARG A 126 -5.75 9.99 -1.69
C ARG A 126 -6.45 10.75 -2.79
N HIS A 127 -7.78 10.75 -2.75
CA HIS A 127 -8.54 11.61 -3.62
C HIS A 127 -8.26 13.07 -3.27
N PHE A 128 -7.75 13.82 -4.24
CA PHE A 128 -7.48 15.24 -4.12
C PHE A 128 -8.25 15.99 -5.21
N THR A 129 -8.83 17.14 -4.87
CA THR A 129 -9.41 18.04 -5.88
C THR A 129 -8.83 19.44 -5.69
N TRP A 130 -8.47 20.08 -6.81
CA TRP A 130 -7.88 21.43 -6.81
C TRP A 130 -8.84 22.51 -6.28
N PHE A 131 -10.13 22.20 -6.19
CA PHE A 131 -11.18 23.07 -5.66
C PHE A 131 -11.45 22.86 -4.17
N ASP A 132 -10.75 21.94 -3.51
CA ASP A 132 -10.91 21.71 -2.08
C ASP A 132 -10.27 22.85 -1.28
N THR A 133 -11.09 23.55 -0.49
CA THR A 133 -10.68 24.72 0.31
C THR A 133 -9.69 24.35 1.42
N ASN A 134 -9.48 23.06 1.68
CA ASN A 134 -8.61 22.53 2.73
C ASN A 134 -7.31 21.89 2.21
N PHE A 135 -6.66 22.50 1.22
CA PHE A 135 -5.36 22.08 0.69
C PHE A 135 -4.33 21.81 1.80
N PHE A 136 -4.24 22.66 2.82
CA PHE A 136 -3.31 22.47 3.94
C PHE A 136 -3.71 21.29 4.85
N GLY A 137 -5.01 21.08 5.08
CA GLY A 137 -5.50 19.93 5.85
C GLY A 137 -5.30 18.59 5.14
N PHE A 138 -5.25 18.60 3.80
CA PHE A 138 -4.86 17.43 3.01
C PHE A 138 -3.47 16.95 3.42
N PHE A 139 -2.50 17.82 3.65
CA PHE A 139 -1.14 17.38 4.03
C PHE A 139 -0.94 17.16 5.54
N SER A 140 -2.01 17.20 6.33
CA SER A 140 -1.90 16.95 7.76
C SER A 140 -1.70 15.47 8.09
N SER A 141 -0.85 15.20 9.09
CA SER A 141 -0.65 13.83 9.62
C SER A 141 -1.96 13.15 10.02
N LYS A 142 -2.92 13.90 10.56
CA LYS A 142 -4.25 13.39 10.94
C LYS A 142 -5.01 12.84 9.72
N SER A 143 -4.94 13.53 8.59
CA SER A 143 -5.63 13.12 7.36
C SER A 143 -5.00 11.85 6.78
N PHE A 144 -3.67 11.75 6.77
CA PHE A 144 -2.95 10.54 6.36
C PHE A 144 -3.30 9.32 7.22
N ILE A 145 -3.26 9.49 8.56
CA ILE A 145 -3.64 8.42 9.51
C ILE A 145 -5.06 7.95 9.23
N LYS A 146 -6.01 8.87 9.07
CA LYS A 146 -7.43 8.53 8.84
C LYS A 146 -7.61 7.71 7.58
N GLN A 147 -6.97 8.10 6.48
CA GLN A 147 -7.09 7.41 5.20
C GLN A 147 -6.48 6.00 5.25
N LYS A 148 -5.20 5.87 5.66
CA LYS A 148 -4.54 4.55 5.78
C LYS A 148 -5.33 3.61 6.72
N THR A 149 -5.78 4.13 7.87
CA THR A 149 -6.60 3.36 8.83
C THR A 149 -7.93 2.90 8.22
N THR A 150 -8.62 3.78 7.48
CA THR A 150 -9.89 3.44 6.82
C THR A 150 -9.72 2.34 5.78
N ILE A 151 -8.66 2.44 4.96
CA ILE A 151 -8.37 1.44 3.92
C ILE A 151 -8.00 0.09 4.56
N LEU A 152 -7.18 0.09 5.60
CA LEU A 152 -6.83 -1.14 6.32
C LEU A 152 -8.08 -1.77 6.93
N HIS A 153 -8.91 -1.03 7.67
CA HIS A 153 -10.16 -1.58 8.21
C HIS A 153 -11.07 -2.15 7.13
N MET A 154 -11.17 -1.50 5.96
CA MET A 154 -11.94 -2.00 4.83
C MET A 154 -11.44 -3.38 4.40
N PHE A 155 -10.13 -3.62 4.28
CA PHE A 155 -9.62 -4.96 3.98
C PHE A 155 -10.04 -6.02 5.00
N PHE A 156 -10.01 -5.71 6.30
CA PHE A 156 -10.42 -6.65 7.34
C PHE A 156 -11.94 -6.83 7.46
N GLN A 157 -12.74 -5.86 7.00
CA GLN A 157 -14.20 -5.93 7.01
C GLN A 157 -14.75 -6.66 5.79
N GLU A 158 -14.13 -6.48 4.63
CA GLU A 158 -14.58 -7.05 3.35
C GLU A 158 -14.05 -8.47 3.10
N THR A 159 -13.18 -8.97 3.97
CA THR A 159 -12.67 -10.36 3.93
C THR A 159 -12.72 -10.97 5.32
N HIS A 160 -12.94 -12.27 5.46
CA HIS A 160 -13.15 -12.95 6.73
C HIS A 160 -11.94 -13.79 7.15
N SER A 161 -11.39 -14.61 6.24
CA SER A 161 -10.29 -15.53 6.56
C SER A 161 -8.92 -15.08 6.07
N ARG A 162 -8.86 -14.15 5.10
CA ARG A 162 -7.62 -13.63 4.50
C ARG A 162 -6.61 -13.17 5.54
N LYS A 163 -5.35 -13.46 5.28
CA LYS A 163 -4.21 -13.09 6.12
C LYS A 163 -3.41 -11.96 5.48
N PHE A 164 -2.76 -11.15 6.31
CA PHE A 164 -2.10 -9.92 5.86
C PHE A 164 -0.66 -9.83 6.34
N VAL A 165 0.20 -9.34 5.46
CA VAL A 165 1.53 -8.81 5.78
C VAL A 165 1.51 -7.32 5.51
N LEU A 166 1.98 -6.52 6.47
CA LEU A 166 1.98 -5.06 6.37
C LEU A 166 3.41 -4.56 6.22
N LEU A 167 3.69 -3.74 5.21
CA LEU A 167 4.98 -3.08 5.01
C LEU A 167 4.79 -1.57 5.00
N GLY A 168 5.67 -0.85 5.69
CA GLY A 168 5.61 0.61 5.79
C GLY A 168 6.92 1.18 6.28
N ASP A 169 6.97 2.48 6.51
CA ASP A 169 8.18 3.21 6.88
C ASP A 169 8.10 3.83 8.29
N ILE A 170 9.26 4.14 8.88
CA ILE A 170 9.33 4.79 10.18
C ILE A 170 9.06 6.30 10.16
N PHE A 171 9.17 6.97 9.02
CA PHE A 171 9.04 8.42 8.90
C PHE A 171 7.58 8.87 8.95
N GLN A 172 6.66 8.03 8.48
CA GLN A 172 5.22 8.26 8.60
C GLN A 172 4.65 7.66 9.90
N LYS A 173 3.33 7.41 9.93
CA LYS A 173 2.58 6.89 11.07
C LYS A 173 2.26 5.41 10.96
N ASP A 174 2.94 4.72 10.05
CA ASP A 174 2.74 3.30 9.77
C ASP A 174 2.95 2.42 11.01
N PRO A 175 3.98 2.64 11.86
CA PRO A 175 4.13 1.87 13.09
C PRO A 175 2.89 1.96 13.99
N GLU A 176 2.38 3.17 14.25
CA GLU A 176 1.22 3.38 15.12
C GLU A 176 -0.07 2.81 14.51
N ILE A 177 -0.25 2.97 13.20
CA ILE A 177 -1.41 2.46 12.48
C ILE A 177 -1.39 0.92 12.49
N TYR A 178 -0.28 0.30 12.12
CA TYR A 178 -0.16 -1.15 12.06
C TYR A 178 -0.24 -1.79 13.44
N ALA A 179 0.32 -1.15 14.48
CA ALA A 179 0.13 -1.62 15.85
C ALA A 179 -1.33 -1.54 16.30
N ASN A 180 -2.06 -0.49 15.92
CA ASN A 180 -3.49 -0.38 16.21
C ASN A 180 -4.30 -1.47 15.49
N ILE A 181 -4.07 -1.66 14.19
CA ILE A 181 -4.73 -2.71 13.40
C ILE A 181 -4.42 -4.10 13.97
N TYR A 182 -3.18 -4.36 14.41
CA TYR A 182 -2.82 -5.62 15.06
C TYR A 182 -3.63 -5.89 16.33
N ARG A 183 -3.86 -4.88 17.18
CA ARG A 183 -4.68 -5.05 18.39
C ARG A 183 -6.12 -5.44 18.09
N HIS A 184 -6.66 -5.06 16.94
CA HIS A 184 -8.01 -5.41 16.52
C HIS A 184 -8.09 -6.73 15.75
N TYR A 185 -7.04 -7.09 15.00
CA TYR A 185 -7.06 -8.22 14.05
C TYR A 185 -5.83 -9.14 14.15
N ALA A 186 -5.31 -9.35 15.36
CA ALA A 186 -4.06 -10.08 15.61
C ALA A 186 -3.97 -11.44 14.89
N ASN A 187 -5.07 -12.20 14.86
CA ASN A 187 -5.13 -13.53 14.24
C ASN A 187 -5.01 -13.52 12.72
N ARG A 188 -5.17 -12.35 12.09
CA ARG A 188 -5.14 -12.18 10.64
C ARG A 188 -3.86 -11.50 10.15
N ILE A 189 -3.04 -10.96 11.05
CA ILE A 189 -1.74 -10.37 10.69
C ILE A 189 -0.64 -11.41 10.89
N LEU A 190 0.01 -11.78 9.79
CA LEU A 190 1.13 -12.71 9.79
C LEU A 190 2.40 -12.01 10.28
N LYS A 191 2.71 -10.87 9.67
CA LYS A 191 3.94 -10.12 9.94
C LYS A 191 3.78 -8.63 9.61
N ILE A 192 4.50 -7.79 10.33
CA ILE A 192 4.63 -6.36 10.08
C ILE A 192 6.12 -6.06 9.83
N PHE A 193 6.44 -5.40 8.73
CA PHE A 193 7.80 -4.95 8.43
C PHE A 193 7.85 -3.43 8.37
N ILE A 194 8.77 -2.82 9.12
CA ILE A 194 8.96 -1.37 9.13
C ILE A 194 10.34 -1.02 8.59
N ARG A 195 10.37 -0.19 7.54
CA ARG A 195 11.63 0.31 7.00
C ARG A 195 12.23 1.37 7.92
N VAL A 196 13.51 1.21 8.26
CA VAL A 196 14.27 2.11 9.12
C VAL A 196 15.57 2.47 8.42
N ALA A 197 15.64 3.63 7.75
CA ALA A 197 16.88 4.03 7.06
C ALA A 197 18.00 4.49 8.00
N ASN A 198 17.69 4.83 9.27
CA ASN A 198 18.67 5.20 10.28
C ASN A 198 18.30 4.61 11.66
N LEU A 199 19.22 3.83 12.26
CA LEU A 199 19.03 3.09 13.50
C LEU A 199 18.67 3.97 14.71
N THR A 200 19.00 5.27 14.68
CA THR A 200 18.66 6.21 15.77
C THR A 200 17.15 6.41 15.96
N ALA A 201 16.33 6.13 14.94
CA ALA A 201 14.87 6.20 15.04
C ALA A 201 14.24 4.96 15.74
N SER A 202 15.01 3.90 16.00
CA SER A 202 14.54 2.60 16.52
C SER A 202 13.84 2.68 17.88
N ASN A 203 14.21 3.65 18.73
CA ASN A 203 13.60 3.82 20.06
C ASN A 203 12.07 4.01 20.02
N ARG A 204 11.55 4.62 18.95
CA ARG A 204 10.09 4.80 18.76
C ARG A 204 9.38 3.46 18.57
N LEU A 205 9.98 2.53 17.84
CA LEU A 205 9.35 1.26 17.50
C LEU A 205 9.16 0.38 18.74
N SER A 206 10.16 0.35 19.63
CA SER A 206 10.07 -0.40 20.89
C SER A 206 8.86 0.02 21.72
N HIS A 207 8.57 1.32 21.80
CA HIS A 207 7.40 1.82 22.51
C HIS A 207 6.08 1.50 21.79
N VAL A 208 6.03 1.70 20.47
CA VAL A 208 4.82 1.47 19.67
C VAL A 208 4.40 -0.01 19.68
N PHE A 209 5.38 -0.91 19.54
CA PHE A 209 5.18 -2.36 19.46
C PHE A 209 5.36 -3.09 20.80
N GLN A 210 5.45 -2.38 21.93
CA GLN A 210 5.74 -2.99 23.25
C GLN A 210 4.79 -4.12 23.67
N GLN A 211 3.54 -4.09 23.18
CA GLN A 211 2.49 -5.09 23.45
C GLN A 211 2.32 -6.12 22.33
N ILE A 212 3.18 -6.10 21.32
CA ILE A 212 3.10 -6.97 20.14
C ILE A 212 4.28 -7.94 20.18
N PRO A 213 4.05 -9.28 20.11
CA PRO A 213 5.12 -10.26 20.15
C PRO A 213 6.20 -9.94 19.12
N LYS A 214 7.48 -10.04 19.50
CA LYS A 214 8.58 -9.71 18.58
C LYS A 214 8.59 -10.60 17.32
N SER A 215 8.04 -11.82 17.39
CA SER A 215 7.84 -12.67 16.22
C SER A 215 6.92 -12.05 15.15
N LYS A 216 6.03 -11.12 15.51
CA LYS A 216 5.05 -10.50 14.61
C LYS A 216 5.55 -9.26 13.89
N TRP A 217 6.70 -8.71 14.26
CA TRP A 217 7.20 -7.51 13.60
C TRP A 217 8.72 -7.46 13.49
N ASP A 218 9.20 -6.93 12.38
CA ASP A 218 10.63 -6.71 12.17
C ASP A 218 10.93 -5.41 11.43
N THR A 219 12.21 -5.07 11.41
CA THR A 219 12.71 -3.89 10.70
C THR A 219 13.58 -4.28 9.52
N PHE A 220 13.59 -3.47 8.48
CA PHE A 220 14.46 -3.65 7.32
C PHE A 220 15.01 -2.30 6.85
N VAL A 221 16.12 -2.31 6.11
CA VAL A 221 16.65 -1.12 5.41
C VAL A 221 16.32 -1.20 3.93
N ASN A 222 16.44 -2.40 3.37
CA ASN A 222 16.19 -2.71 1.97
C ASN A 222 15.59 -4.14 1.82
N GLY A 223 15.29 -4.56 0.58
CA GLY A 223 14.60 -5.82 0.31
C GLY A 223 15.41 -7.08 0.63
N TYR A 224 16.74 -6.98 0.76
CA TYR A 224 17.57 -8.13 1.13
C TYR A 224 17.52 -8.43 2.63
N ASP A 225 17.17 -7.45 3.47
CA ASP A 225 16.99 -7.66 4.91
C ASP A 225 15.65 -8.35 5.22
N LEU A 226 14.70 -8.30 4.29
CA LEU A 226 13.45 -9.05 4.40
C LEU A 226 13.71 -10.55 4.22
N PRO A 227 13.04 -11.42 5.00
CA PRO A 227 13.31 -12.85 4.95
C PRO A 227 12.81 -13.48 3.63
N GLU A 228 13.49 -14.51 3.14
CA GLU A 228 12.98 -15.30 2.01
C GLU A 228 11.64 -15.98 2.32
N LYS A 229 11.45 -16.40 3.58
CA LYS A 229 10.20 -16.98 4.08
C LYS A 229 9.64 -16.18 5.25
N ILE A 230 8.38 -15.76 5.14
CA ILE A 230 7.72 -14.93 6.15
C ILE A 230 7.19 -15.80 7.31
N PHE A 231 6.74 -17.02 7.01
CA PHE A 231 6.16 -17.99 7.94
C PHE A 231 6.39 -19.42 7.46
#